data_AF-A0A3A3HE38-F1
#
_entry.id   AF-A0A3A3HE38-F1
#
_cell.length_a   1.000
_cell.length_b   1.000
_cell.length_c   1.000
_cell.angle_alpha   90.00
_cell.angle_beta   90.00
_cell.angle_gamma   90.00
#
_symmetry.space_group_name_H-M   'P 1'
#
loop_
_entity.id
_entity.type
_entity.pdbx_description
1 polymer ?
#
loop_
_entity_poly.entity_id
_entity_poly.type
_entity_poly.pdbx_seq_one_letter_code
_entity_poly.pdbx_strand_id
1 'polypeptide(L)'
;MEIREILAHNLKTQRRARGLSQEELAHRAGIDRTYISSLERSVYAAGIDVVDSLAKALGVEASDLLKRPAPSAKKRGSSARGGVT
;
A
#
# COMPACT_ATOMS: atom_id res chain seq x y z
N MET A 1 4.68 -8.61 9.91
CA MET A 1 4.01 -7.33 9.61
C MET A 1 2.90 -7.13 10.62
N GLU A 2 3.02 -6.10 11.46
CA GLU A 2 1.93 -5.58 12.29
C GLU A 2 0.86 -4.89 11.42
N ILE A 3 -0.34 -4.66 11.95
CA ILE A 3 -1.46 -4.10 11.18
C ILE A 3 -1.12 -2.73 10.54
N ARG A 4 -0.34 -1.90 11.23
CA ARG A 4 0.13 -0.60 10.71
C ARG A 4 1.03 -0.75 9.48
N GLU A 5 1.85 -1.79 9.45
CA GLU A 5 2.77 -2.06 8.35
C GLU A 5 2.03 -2.62 7.14
N ILE A 6 0.95 -3.39 7.39
CA ILE A 6 0.02 -3.85 6.35
C ILE A 6 -0.67 -2.66 5.70
N LEU A 7 -1.23 -1.76 6.52
CA LEU A 7 -1.85 -0.53 6.03
C LEU A 7 -0.87 0.29 5.18
N ALA A 8 0.34 0.54 5.69
CA ALA A 8 1.35 1.32 4.98
C ALA A 8 1.71 0.70 3.62
N HIS A 9 1.90 -0.62 3.60
CA HIS A 9 2.21 -1.36 2.38
C HIS A 9 1.07 -1.29 1.36
N ASN A 10 -0.15 -1.61 1.78
CA ASN A 10 -1.32 -1.63 0.91
C ASN A 10 -1.69 -0.24 0.40
N LEU A 11 -1.64 0.78 1.26
CA LEU A 11 -1.84 2.18 0.89
C LEU A 11 -0.91 2.59 -0.26
N LYS A 12 0.39 2.34 -0.09
CA LYS A 12 1.41 2.65 -1.11
C LYS A 12 1.20 1.86 -2.39
N THR A 13 0.86 0.59 -2.29
CA THR A 13 0.60 -0.29 -3.45
C THR A 13 -0.63 0.18 -4.23
N GLN A 14 -1.75 0.41 -3.56
CA GLN A 14 -3.00 0.86 -4.18
C GLN A 14 -2.88 2.26 -4.78
N ARG A 15 -2.16 3.17 -4.11
CA ARG A 15 -1.88 4.52 -4.64
C ARG A 15 -1.07 4.45 -5.94
N ARG A 16 0.01 3.66 -5.94
CA ARG A 16 0.88 3.49 -7.12
C ARG A 16 0.17 2.81 -8.28
N ALA A 17 -0.66 1.80 -7.99
CA ALA A 17 -1.46 1.12 -9.01
C ALA A 17 -2.41 2.07 -9.75
N ARG A 18 -2.79 3.19 -9.12
CA ARG A 18 -3.64 4.25 -9.69
C ARG A 18 -2.87 5.44 -10.26
N GLY A 19 -1.54 5.40 -10.24
CA GLY A 19 -0.71 6.51 -10.71
C GLY A 19 -0.83 7.80 -9.89
N LEU A 20 -1.35 7.73 -8.66
CA LEU A 20 -1.56 8.92 -7.83
C LEU A 20 -0.25 9.32 -7.13
N SER A 21 0.04 10.62 -7.09
CA SER A 21 1.07 11.15 -6.18
C SER A 21 0.57 11.12 -4.73
N GLN A 22 1.46 11.29 -3.75
CA GLN A 22 1.03 11.43 -2.35
C GLN A 22 0.17 12.68 -2.14
N GLU A 23 0.48 13.76 -2.87
CA GLU A 23 -0.26 15.03 -2.81
C GLU A 23 -1.66 14.90 -3.40
N GLU A 24 -1.80 14.20 -4.52
CA GLU A 24 -3.10 13.94 -5.13
C GLU A 24 -3.96 13.05 -4.23
N LEU A 25 -3.39 12.00 -3.62
CA LEU A 25 -4.13 11.17 -2.67
C LEU A 25 -4.55 11.97 -1.43
N ALA A 26 -3.65 12.82 -0.91
CA ALA A 26 -3.92 13.68 0.24
C ALA A 26 -5.11 14.61 -0.04
N HIS A 27 -5.10 15.28 -1.21
CA HIS A 27 -6.17 16.14 -1.66
C HIS A 27 -7.51 15.39 -1.76
N ARG A 28 -7.52 14.21 -2.40
CA ARG A 28 -8.75 13.38 -2.52
C ARG A 28 -9.28 12.88 -1.19
N ALA A 29 -8.39 12.55 -0.25
CA ALA A 29 -8.75 12.02 1.07
C ALA A 29 -9.03 13.13 2.10
N GLY A 30 -8.86 14.41 1.73
CA GLY A 30 -9.07 15.54 2.63
C GLY A 30 -8.11 15.58 3.82
N ILE A 31 -6.87 15.09 3.65
CA ILE A 31 -5.86 15.05 4.72
C ILE A 31 -4.52 15.62 4.26
N ASP A 32 -3.61 15.89 5.21
CA ASP A 32 -2.31 16.47 4.91
C ASP A 32 -1.37 15.47 4.17
N ARG A 33 -0.65 15.98 3.17
CA ARG A 33 0.32 15.18 2.38
C ARG A 33 1.44 14.59 3.25
N THR A 34 1.92 15.31 4.25
CA THR A 34 2.93 14.82 5.20
C THR A 34 2.39 13.67 6.05
N TYR A 35 1.07 13.66 6.31
CA TYR A 35 0.42 12.56 6.99
C TYR A 35 0.37 11.32 6.08
N ILE A 36 0.01 11.45 4.80
CA ILE A 36 0.14 10.34 3.81
C ILE A 36 1.55 9.76 3.79
N SER A 37 2.57 10.62 3.72
CA SER A 37 3.97 10.19 3.73
C SER A 37 4.35 9.44 5.02
N SER A 38 3.83 9.89 6.16
CA SER A 38 4.07 9.23 7.45
C SER A 38 3.33 7.90 7.57
N LEU A 39 2.11 7.79 7.03
CA LEU A 39 1.35 6.54 6.95
C LEU A 39 2.05 5.52 6.05
N GLU A 40 2.51 5.90 4.86
CA GLU A 40 3.25 4.99 3.95
C GLU A 40 4.60 4.51 4.53
N ARG A 41 5.13 5.22 5.54
CA ARG A 41 6.35 4.84 6.27
C ARG A 41 6.06 4.15 7.61
N SER A 42 4.80 3.89 7.95
CA SER A 42 4.38 3.31 9.25
C SER A 42 4.81 4.12 10.49
N VAL A 43 4.99 5.43 10.36
CA VAL A 43 5.39 6.32 11.48
C VAL A 43 4.23 6.57 12.44
N TYR A 44 3.00 6.66 11.93
CA TYR A 44 1.79 6.86 12.72
C TYR A 44 0.77 5.76 12.47
N ALA A 45 -0.09 5.52 13.47
CA ALA A 45 -1.32 4.76 13.29
C ALA A 45 -2.42 5.66 12.74
N ALA A 46 -3.13 5.19 11.72
CA ALA A 46 -4.34 5.87 11.23
C ALA A 46 -5.52 5.54 12.15
N GLY A 47 -6.36 6.55 12.44
CA GLY A 47 -7.70 6.30 12.97
C GLY A 47 -8.60 5.62 11.94
N ILE A 48 -9.68 4.98 12.39
CA ILE A 48 -10.56 4.21 11.48
C ILE A 48 -11.21 5.10 10.41
N ASP A 49 -11.56 6.34 10.75
CA ASP A 49 -12.14 7.32 9.80
C ASP A 49 -11.13 7.71 8.71
N VAL A 50 -9.84 7.79 9.06
CA VAL A 50 -8.77 8.04 8.08
C VAL A 50 -8.64 6.86 7.13
N VAL A 51 -8.75 5.62 7.64
CA VAL A 51 -8.72 4.42 6.78
C VAL A 51 -9.89 4.43 5.81
N ASP A 52 -11.10 4.78 6.26
CA ASP A 52 -12.29 4.91 5.41
C ASP A 52 -12.11 6.01 4.34
N SER A 53 -11.65 7.21 4.72
CA SER A 53 -11.38 8.30 3.78
C SER A 53 -10.33 7.92 2.72
N LEU A 54 -9.27 7.22 3.12
CA LEU A 54 -8.25 6.71 2.19
C LEU A 54 -8.82 5.66 1.24
N ALA A 55 -9.64 4.74 1.76
CA ALA A 55 -10.28 3.71 0.96
C ALA A 55 -11.21 4.32 -0.10
N LYS A 56 -12.04 5.30 0.29
CA LYS A 56 -12.89 6.08 -0.61
C LYS A 56 -12.09 6.85 -1.66
N ALA A 57 -11.03 7.54 -1.27
CA ALA A 57 -10.16 8.28 -2.19
C ALA A 57 -9.45 7.37 -3.21
N LEU A 58 -9.18 6.12 -2.82
CA LEU A 58 -8.64 5.08 -3.69
C LEU A 58 -9.74 4.30 -4.42
N GLY A 59 -11.01 4.38 -4.06
CA GLY A 59 -12.04 3.50 -4.61
C GLY A 59 -11.72 2.01 -4.37
N VAL A 60 -11.41 1.67 -3.12
CA VAL A 60 -11.27 0.28 -2.62
C VAL A 60 -12.08 0.13 -1.33
N GLU A 61 -12.26 -1.11 -0.87
CA GLU A 61 -12.80 -1.35 0.46
C GLU A 61 -11.75 -1.08 1.54
N ALA A 62 -12.16 -0.57 2.70
CA ALA A 62 -11.24 -0.37 3.83
C ALA A 62 -10.54 -1.66 4.27
N SER A 63 -11.23 -2.80 4.11
CA SER A 63 -10.67 -4.13 4.38
C SER A 63 -9.49 -4.48 3.47
N ASP A 64 -9.45 -3.99 2.23
CA ASP A 64 -8.32 -4.20 1.31
C ASP A 64 -7.05 -3.50 1.81
N LEU A 65 -7.20 -2.37 2.51
CA LEU A 65 -6.06 -1.66 3.11
C LEU A 65 -5.52 -2.41 4.32
N LEU A 66 -6.34 -3.19 5.03
CA LEU A 66 -5.97 -3.92 6.24
C LEU A 66 -5.65 -5.41 6.00
N LYS A 67 -5.89 -5.91 4.78
CA LYS A 67 -5.67 -7.30 4.41
C LYS A 67 -4.18 -7.61 4.32
N ARG A 68 -3.73 -8.64 5.05
CA ARG A 68 -2.33 -9.10 4.98
C ARG A 68 -2.00 -9.51 3.54
N PRO A 69 -0.95 -8.93 2.91
CA PRO A 69 -0.54 -9.34 1.57
C PRO A 69 -0.08 -10.80 1.60
N ALA A 70 -0.41 -11.55 0.54
CA ALA A 70 0.07 -12.92 0.41
C ALA A 70 1.61 -12.92 0.46
N PRO A 71 2.25 -13.91 1.09
CA PRO A 71 3.69 -14.02 1.05
C PRO A 71 4.10 -14.07 -0.42
N SER A 72 4.87 -13.08 -0.87
CA SER A 72 5.35 -13.02 -2.24
C SER A 72 6.05 -14.35 -2.53
N ALA A 73 5.50 -15.16 -3.42
CA ALA A 73 6.20 -16.33 -3.92
C ALA A 73 7.54 -15.81 -4.43
N LYS A 74 8.63 -16.12 -3.72
CA LYS A 74 10.00 -15.82 -4.18
C LYS A 74 10.01 -16.18 -5.66
N LYS A 75 10.40 -15.25 -6.54
CA LYS A 75 10.77 -15.59 -7.92
C LYS A 75 11.78 -16.74 -7.78
N ARG A 76 11.32 -17.98 -7.97
CA ARG A 76 12.19 -19.13 -8.10
C ARG A 76 13.04 -18.78 -9.30
N GLY A 77 14.30 -18.44 -9.03
CA GLY A 77 15.24 -18.08 -10.07
C GLY A 77 15.14 -19.11 -11.18
N SER A 78 14.82 -18.64 -12.37
CA SER A 78 15.06 -19.33 -13.63
C SER A 78 16.57 -19.55 -13.75
N SER A 79 17.09 -20.58 -13.09
CA SER A 79 18.34 -21.20 -13.46
C SER A 79 18.01 -22.60 -13.95
N ALA A 80 17.65 -22.68 -15.22
CA ALA A 80 17.57 -23.92 -15.93
C ALA A 80 18.08 -23.70 -17.36
N ARG A 81 19.17 -24.40 -17.64
CA ARG A 81 19.67 -24.84 -18.95
C ARG A 81 20.61 -23.90 -19.70
N GLY A 82 21.87 -24.30 -19.64
CA GLY A 82 22.91 -23.97 -20.60
C GLY A 82 23.99 -25.05 -20.56
N GLY A 83 23.59 -26.33 -20.69
CA GLY A 83 24.50 -27.45 -20.91
C GLY A 83 23.94 -28.29 -22.04
N VAL A 84 24.50 -28.12 -23.24
CA VAL A 84 24.45 -29.07 -24.36
C VAL A 84 25.75 -28.85 -25.15
N THR A 85 26.55 -29.92 -25.15
CA THR A 85 27.59 -30.38 -26.10
C THR A 85 28.30 -29.38 -27.00
#